data_AF-A0A7W1AP76-F1
#
_entry.id   AF-A0A7W1AP76-F1
#
_cell.length_a   1.000
_cell.length_b   1.000
_cell.length_c   1.000
_cell.angle_alpha   90.00
_cell.angle_beta   90.00
_cell.angle_gamma   90.00
#
_symmetry.space_group_name_H-M   'P 1'
#
loop_
_entity.id
_entity.type
_entity.pdbx_description
1 polymer ?
#
loop_
_entity_poly.entity_id
_entity_poly.type
_entity_poly.pdbx_seq_one_letter_code
_entity_poly.pdbx_strand_id
1 'polypeptide(L)' 'MNIDETVMTQLRREAAKQGRTMSELVETALRLLLRSPHPRDDLPSLPSFPSGGALVDIADREALYQAMEGR' A
#
# COMPACT_ATOMS: atom_id res chain seq x y z
N MET A 1 11.54 28.36 -14.79
CA MET A 1 10.61 27.90 -13.74
C MET A 1 10.80 28.85 -12.56
N ASN A 2 9.79 29.61 -12.17
CA ASN A 2 9.92 30.57 -11.06
C ASN A 2 9.27 29.96 -9.82
N ILE A 3 10.09 29.51 -8.87
CA ILE A 3 9.66 28.98 -7.57
C ILE A 3 9.94 30.08 -6.56
N ASP A 4 8.95 30.37 -5.73
CA ASP A 4 9.07 31.39 -4.68
C ASP A 4 10.24 31.10 -3.72
N GLU A 5 10.97 32.14 -3.30
CA GLU A 5 12.18 31.99 -2.47
C GLU A 5 11.87 31.39 -1.09
N THR A 6 10.68 31.66 -0.54
CA THR A 6 10.24 31.07 0.72
C THR A 6 10.04 29.56 0.59
N VAL A 7 9.48 29.12 -0.55
CA VAL A 7 9.30 27.70 -0.89
C VAL A 7 10.66 27.02 -1.07
N MET A 8 11.61 27.66 -1.74
CA MET A 8 12.97 27.14 -1.89
C MET A 8 13.71 27.00 -0.55
N THR A 9 13.50 27.95 0.37
CA THR A 9 14.08 27.90 1.72
C THR A 9 13.52 26.74 2.52
N GLN A 10 12.20 26.53 2.47
CA GLN A 10 11.54 25.40 3.12
C GLN A 10 12.01 24.06 2.54
N LEU A 11 12.10 23.96 1.22
CA LEU A 11 12.57 22.75 0.54
C LEU A 11 14.01 22.38 0.93
N ARG A 12 14.92 23.37 1.00
CA ARG A 12 16.30 23.18 1.48
C ARG A 12 16.34 22.66 2.92
N ARG A 13 15.54 23.26 3.81
CA ARG A 13 15.45 22.85 5.21
C ARG A 13 14.96 21.41 5.35
N GLU A 14 13.94 21.03 4.58
CA GLU A 14 13.36 19.68 4.63
C GLU A 14 14.30 18.64 4.02
N ALA A 15 15.00 18.97 2.94
CA ALA A 15 16.04 18.14 2.33
C ALA A 15 17.15 17.81 3.33
N ALA A 16 17.66 18.83 4.01
CA ALA A 16 18.68 18.66 5.05
C ALA A 16 18.18 17.81 6.22
N LYS A 17 16.94 18.05 6.69
CA LYS A 17 16.33 17.30 7.79
C LYS A 17 16.16 15.81 7.45
N GLN A 18 15.83 15.49 6.20
CA GLN A 18 15.61 14.11 5.75
C GLN A 18 16.90 13.44 5.24
N GLY A 19 18.02 14.16 5.15
CA GLY A 19 19.26 13.65 4.57
C GLY A 19 19.14 13.32 3.08
N ARG A 20 18.30 14.06 2.35
CA ARG A 20 18.01 13.85 0.93
C ARG A 20 18.37 15.08 0.11
N THR A 21 18.54 14.91 -1.19
CA THR A 21 18.73 16.04 -2.10
C THR A 21 17.39 16.74 -2.38
N MET A 22 17.46 18.02 -2.76
CA MET A 22 16.26 18.80 -3.14
C MET A 22 15.52 18.16 -4.32
N SER A 23 16.26 17.66 -5.32
CA SER A 23 15.70 17.00 -6.50
C SER A 23 14.93 15.74 -6.13
N GLU A 24 15.44 14.90 -5.23
CA GLU A 24 14.74 13.69 -4.77
C GLU A 24 13.44 14.03 -4.03
N LEU A 25 13.43 15.08 -3.20
CA LEU A 25 12.22 15.53 -2.52
C LEU A 25 11.17 16.03 -3.50
N VAL A 26 11.58 16.85 -4.47
CA VAL A 26 10.68 17.38 -5.51
C VAL A 26 10.15 16.24 -6.37
N GLU A 27 11.01 15.32 -6.82
CA GLU A 27 10.60 14.16 -7.60
C GLU A 27 9.59 13.30 -6.83
N THR A 28 9.84 13.03 -5.55
CA THR A 28 8.93 12.25 -4.71
C THR A 28 7.57 12.93 -4.59
N ALA A 29 7.57 14.24 -4.32
CA ALA A 29 6.34 15.02 -4.20
C ALA A 29 5.56 15.07 -5.53
N LEU A 30 6.24 15.30 -6.65
CA LEU A 30 5.64 15.32 -7.97
C LEU A 30 5.11 13.94 -8.36
N ARG A 31 5.84 12.87 -8.05
CA ARG A 31 5.38 11.49 -8.30
C ARG A 31 4.09 11.20 -7.53
N LEU A 32 3.99 11.65 -6.28
CA LEU A 32 2.76 11.51 -5.49
C LEU A 32 1.62 12.37 -6.04
N LEU A 33 1.90 13.62 -6.40
CA LEU A 33 0.91 14.55 -6.95
C LEU A 33 0.35 14.08 -8.29
N LEU A 34 1.22 13.58 -9.18
CA LEU A 34 0.87 13.14 -10.52
C LEU A 34 0.37 11.69 -10.56
N ARG A 35 0.52 10.95 -9.46
CA ARG A 35 -0.10 9.63 -9.35
C ARG A 35 -1.61 9.85 -9.27
N SER A 36 -2.31 9.55 -10.36
CA SER A 36 -3.77 9.57 -10.38
C SER A 36 -4.27 8.71 -9.23
N PRO A 37 -4.96 9.27 -8.22
CA PRO A 37 -5.57 8.46 -7.20
C PRO A 37 -6.58 7.58 -7.94
N HIS A 38 -6.33 6.27 -7.99
CA HIS A 38 -7.38 5.37 -8.40
C HIS A 38 -8.49 5.59 -7.38
N PRO A 39 -9.71 5.96 -7.80
CA PRO A 39 -10.83 5.95 -6.88
C PRO A 39 -10.80 4.58 -6.21
N ARG A 40 -10.84 4.59 -4.88
CA ARG A 40 -11.18 3.36 -4.16
C ARG A 40 -12.64 3.16 -4.47
N ASP A 41 -12.92 2.56 -5.62
CA ASP A 41 -14.25 2.11 -5.95
C ASP A 41 -14.68 1.19 -4.81
N ASP A 42 -15.92 1.35 -4.35
CA ASP A 42 -16.49 0.42 -3.38
C ASP A 42 -16.44 -0.96 -4.02
N LEU A 43 -15.52 -1.79 -3.51
CA LEU A 43 -15.35 -3.15 -4.00
C LEU A 43 -16.68 -3.88 -3.78
N PRO A 44 -17.18 -4.63 -4.78
CA PRO A 44 -18.36 -5.45 -4.57
C PRO A 44 -18.09 -6.41 -3.41
N SER A 45 -19.12 -6.71 -2.63
CA SER A 45 -19.04 -7.72 -1.58
C SER A 45 -18.51 -9.03 -2.14
N LEU A 46 -17.67 -9.74 -1.37
CA LEU A 46 -17.22 -11.07 -1.74
C LEU A 46 -18.44 -12.00 -1.93
N PRO A 47 -18.39 -12.92 -2.90
CA PRO A 47 -19.48 -13.87 -3.10
C PRO A 47 -19.63 -14.78 -1.86
N SER A 48 -20.87 -14.98 -1.43
CA SER A 48 -21.20 -15.91 -0.34
C SER A 48 -21.67 -17.25 -0.89
N PHE A 49 -21.17 -18.35 -0.33
CA PHE A 49 -21.59 -19.70 -0.67
C PHE A 49 -22.04 -20.47 0.57
N PRO A 50 -23.07 -21.33 0.49
CA PRO A 50 -23.44 -22.24 1.58
C PRO A 50 -22.43 -23.39 1.67
N SER A 51 -21.24 -23.13 2.21
CA SER A 51 -20.13 -24.08 2.24
C SER A 51 -20.26 -25.19 3.30
N GLY A 52 -21.26 -25.12 4.18
CA GLY A 52 -21.43 -26.08 5.28
C GLY A 52 -20.45 -25.90 6.44
N GLY A 53 -19.66 -24.82 6.46
CA GLY A 53 -18.70 -24.52 7.52
C GLY A 53 -17.28 -25.04 7.23
N ALA A 54 -16.43 -25.03 8.25
CA ALA A 54 -15.07 -25.54 8.16
C ALA A 54 -15.03 -27.05 8.40
N LEU A 55 -14.28 -27.79 7.58
CA LEU A 55 -14.06 -29.23 7.75
C LEU A 55 -13.05 -29.54 8.85
N VAL A 56 -12.04 -28.67 9.01
CA VAL A 56 -10.98 -28.77 10.03
C VAL A 56 -10.64 -27.38 10.55
N ASP A 57 -9.99 -27.32 11.71
CA ASP A 57 -9.32 -26.09 12.16
C ASP A 57 -8.09 -25.83 11.28
N ILE A 58 -8.04 -24.66 10.62
CA ILE A 58 -6.94 -24.27 9.73
C ILE A 58 -5.63 -24.04 10.52
N ALA A 59 -5.72 -23.81 11.84
CA ALA A 59 -4.54 -23.73 12.70
C ALA A 59 -3.88 -25.10 12.94
N ASP A 60 -4.61 -26.21 12.76
CA ASP A 60 -4.05 -27.56 12.79
C ASP A 60 -3.55 -27.96 11.41
N ARG A 61 -2.23 -27.79 11.23
CA ARG A 61 -1.53 -28.09 9.98
C ARG A 61 -1.76 -29.54 9.53
N GLU A 62 -1.66 -30.51 10.42
CA GLU A 62 -1.73 -31.92 10.06
C GLU A 62 -3.16 -32.29 9.66
N ALA A 63 -4.17 -31.84 10.42
CA ALA A 63 -5.57 -32.05 10.08
C ALA A 63 -5.93 -31.44 8.72
N LEU A 64 -5.40 -30.24 8.40
CA LEU A 64 -5.57 -29.60 7.10
C LEU A 64 -4.97 -30.42 5.96
N TYR A 65 -3.71 -30.86 6.08
CA TYR A 65 -3.08 -31.66 5.04
C TYR A 65 -3.77 -33.02 4.86
N GLN A 66 -4.22 -33.65 5.94
CA GLN A 66 -4.98 -34.90 5.84
C GLN A 66 -6.31 -34.72 5.11
N ALA A 67 -7.06 -33.65 5.41
CA ALA A 67 -8.32 -33.34 4.72
C ALA A 67 -8.12 -32.99 3.23
N MET A 68 -6.97 -32.41 2.87
CA MET A 68 -6.66 -32.03 1.48
C MET A 68 -6.07 -33.16 0.65
N GLU A 69 -5.18 -33.99 1.23
CA GLU A 69 -4.38 -34.97 0.49
C GLU A 69 -4.73 -36.43 0.78
N GLY A 70 -5.55 -36.71 1.80
CA GLY A 70 -6.00 -38.06 2.14
C GLY A 70 -4.90 -39.04 2.54
N ARG A 71 -3.74 -38.55 3.03
CA ARG A 71 -2.65 -39.37 3.56
C ARG A 71 -2.78 -39.56 5.06
#